data_AF-Q972Z7-F1
#
_entry.id   AF-Q972Z7-F1
#
_cell.length_a   1.000
_cell.length_b   1.000
_cell.length_c   1.000
_cell.angle_alpha   90.00
_cell.angle_beta   90.00
_cell.angle_gamma   90.00
#
_symmetry.space_group_name_H-M   'P 1'
#
loop_
_entity.id
_entity.type
_entity.pdbx_description
1 polymer ?
#
loop_
_entity_poly.entity_id
_entity_poly.type
_entity_poly.pdbx_seq_one_letter_code
_entity_poly.pdbx_strand_id
1 'polypeptide(L)'
;MSKFLKIPVKIVERYSEYLEKSFLLFFLKNYSISPKVVENSPRKVYVIDNGFLKYFYTAPLGRTFESLIVQHLYRYAIRRFYELYYWSSEDSEIDVIIKMVKRFSLYG
;
A
#
# COMPACT_ATOMS: atom_id res chain seq x y z
N MET A 1 -7.67 -13.52 1.77
CA MET A 1 -6.38 -14.23 1.91
C MET A 1 -6.47 -15.45 2.83
N SER A 2 -6.79 -15.32 4.13
CA SER A 2 -6.87 -16.45 5.08
C SER A 2 -7.80 -17.59 4.63
N LYS A 3 -9.02 -17.28 4.16
CA LYS A 3 -9.95 -18.29 3.62
C LYS A 3 -9.38 -19.08 2.43
N PHE A 4 -8.64 -18.41 1.55
CA PHE A 4 -8.01 -19.04 0.38
C PHE A 4 -6.85 -19.96 0.80
N LEU A 5 -6.00 -19.49 1.72
CA LEU A 5 -4.85 -20.24 2.23
C LEU A 5 -5.22 -21.30 3.28
N LYS A 6 -6.48 -21.36 3.72
CA LYS A 6 -6.97 -22.26 4.80
C LYS A 6 -6.15 -22.17 6.09
N ILE A 7 -5.65 -20.98 6.44
CA ILE A 7 -4.90 -20.71 7.68
C ILE A 7 -5.54 -19.57 8.49
N PRO A 8 -5.35 -19.50 9.82
CA PRO A 8 -5.91 -18.45 10.66
C PRO A 8 -5.56 -17.02 10.23
N VAL A 9 -6.50 -16.08 10.38
CA VAL A 9 -6.32 -14.66 10.03
C VAL A 9 -5.09 -14.06 10.69
N LYS A 10 -4.91 -14.30 12.00
CA LYS A 10 -3.79 -13.80 12.79
C LYS A 10 -2.42 -14.27 12.27
N ILE A 11 -2.37 -15.45 11.63
CA ILE A 11 -1.14 -15.93 11.00
C ILE A 11 -0.88 -15.12 9.73
N VAL A 12 -1.88 -14.94 8.87
CA VAL A 12 -1.74 -14.14 7.65
C VAL A 12 -1.29 -12.71 7.97
N GLU A 13 -1.89 -12.08 8.98
CA GLU A 13 -1.51 -10.74 9.43
C GLU A 13 -0.04 -10.69 9.87
N ARG A 14 0.39 -11.62 10.73
CA ARG A 14 1.78 -11.67 11.23
C ARG A 14 2.79 -11.88 10.11
N TYR A 15 2.53 -12.79 9.17
CA TYR A 15 3.42 -13.01 8.04
C TYR A 15 3.43 -11.80 7.08
N SER A 16 2.28 -11.15 6.87
CA SER A 16 2.21 -9.91 6.07
C SER A 16 3.07 -8.81 6.68
N GLU A 17 3.01 -8.66 8.01
CA GLU A 17 3.85 -7.72 8.77
C GLU A 17 5.34 -8.03 8.66
N TYR A 18 5.73 -9.32 8.69
CA TYR A 18 7.13 -9.71 8.49
C TYR A 18 7.63 -9.41 7.07
N LEU A 19 6.78 -9.59 6.05
CA LEU A 19 7.13 -9.24 4.67
C LEU A 19 7.27 -7.73 4.49
N GLU A 20 6.46 -6.93 5.19
CA GLU A 20 6.59 -5.47 5.20
C GLU A 20 7.87 -5.01 5.92
N LYS A 21 8.13 -5.54 7.12
CA LYS A 21 9.33 -5.22 7.92
C LYS A 21 10.64 -5.67 7.28
N SER A 22 10.60 -6.69 6.43
CA SER A 22 11.77 -7.15 5.64
C SER A 22 11.96 -6.39 4.33
N PHE A 23 11.17 -5.33 4.09
CA PHE A 23 11.23 -4.50 2.88
C PHE A 23 10.95 -5.27 1.59
N LEU A 24 10.20 -6.37 1.64
CA LEU A 24 9.80 -7.09 0.42
C LEU A 24 8.57 -6.45 -0.23
N LEU A 25 7.66 -5.94 0.59
CA LEU A 25 6.42 -5.32 0.18
C LEU A 25 6.04 -4.15 1.09
N PHE A 26 5.09 -3.36 0.65
CA PHE A 26 4.44 -2.33 1.45
C PHE A 26 2.95 -2.29 1.15
N PHE A 27 2.16 -1.79 2.10
CA PHE A 27 0.71 -1.71 1.99
C PHE A 27 0.25 -0.26 1.90
N LEU A 28 -0.63 0.04 0.96
CA LEU A 28 -1.36 1.30 0.90
C LEU A 28 -2.77 1.13 1.45
N LYS A 29 -3.21 2.07 2.28
CA LYS A 29 -4.59 2.15 2.76
C LYS A 29 -5.48 2.77 1.68
N ASN A 30 -6.74 2.35 1.63
CA ASN A 30 -7.73 2.98 0.75
C ASN A 30 -8.10 4.36 1.33
N TYR A 31 -8.04 5.40 0.50
CA TYR A 31 -8.41 6.74 0.92
C TYR A 31 -9.91 6.85 1.18
N SER A 32 -10.26 7.38 2.35
CA SER A 32 -11.61 7.79 2.69
C SER A 32 -11.56 8.96 3.67
N ILE A 33 -12.60 9.77 3.68
CA ILE A 33 -12.79 10.83 4.68
C ILE A 33 -13.01 10.21 6.07
N SER A 34 -13.60 9.01 6.15
CA SER A 34 -13.87 8.32 7.41
C SER A 34 -12.69 7.46 7.85
N PRO A 35 -12.04 7.74 9.01
CA PRO A 35 -10.94 6.92 9.51
C PRO A 35 -11.32 5.46 9.74
N LYS A 36 -12.57 5.23 10.18
CA LYS A 36 -13.11 3.88 10.35
C LYS A 36 -13.19 3.13 9.03
N VAL A 37 -13.55 3.81 7.94
CA VAL A 37 -13.56 3.19 6.61
C VAL A 37 -12.14 2.87 6.18
N VAL A 38 -11.20 3.81 6.32
CA VAL A 38 -9.78 3.60 5.99
C VAL A 38 -9.19 2.37 6.69
N GLU A 39 -9.47 2.16 7.98
CA GLU A 39 -8.94 1.01 8.73
C GLU A 39 -9.58 -0.33 8.34
N ASN A 40 -10.86 -0.33 7.97
CA ASN A 40 -11.58 -1.56 7.62
C ASN A 40 -11.53 -1.90 6.12
N SER A 41 -11.11 -0.95 5.28
CA SER A 41 -10.95 -1.17 3.85
C SER A 41 -9.79 -2.13 3.56
N PRO A 42 -9.88 -2.93 2.48
CA PRO A 42 -8.75 -3.74 2.05
C PRO A 42 -7.55 -2.83 1.76
N ARG A 43 -6.35 -3.31 2.12
CA ARG A 43 -5.11 -2.64 1.76
C ARG A 43 -4.63 -3.15 0.41
N LYS A 44 -4.07 -2.25 -0.39
CA LYS A 44 -3.44 -2.63 -1.65
C LYS A 44 -1.96 -2.91 -1.41
N VAL A 45 -1.48 -4.05 -1.89
CA VAL A 45 -0.08 -4.46 -1.69
C VAL A 45 0.76 -4.16 -2.93
N TYR A 46 1.99 -3.74 -2.69
CA TYR A 46 2.99 -3.50 -3.73
C TYR A 46 4.32 -4.07 -3.27
N VAL A 47 5.11 -4.57 -4.22
CA VAL A 47 6.50 -4.94 -3.95
C VAL A 47 7.36 -3.68 -3.89
N ILE A 48 8.45 -3.70 -3.13
CA ILE A 48 9.34 -2.54 -3.01
C ILE A 48 10.09 -2.24 -4.32
N ASP A 49 10.32 -3.29 -5.11
CA ASP A 49 11.06 -3.27 -6.37
C ASP A 49 10.39 -4.20 -7.39
N ASN A 50 10.21 -3.72 -8.62
CA ASN A 50 9.56 -4.48 -9.69
C ASN A 50 10.30 -5.77 -10.09
N GLY A 51 11.58 -5.91 -9.77
CA GLY A 51 12.32 -7.16 -9.87
C GLY A 51 11.61 -8.29 -9.13
N PHE A 52 11.01 -8.00 -7.96
CA PHE A 52 10.23 -8.97 -7.19
C PHE A 52 8.92 -9.37 -7.87
N LEU A 53 8.27 -8.49 -8.63
CA LEU A 53 7.02 -8.83 -9.34
C LEU A 53 7.24 -10.06 -10.22
N LYS A 54 8.36 -10.10 -10.95
CA LYS A 54 8.69 -11.18 -11.90
C LYS A 54 8.81 -12.55 -11.22
N TYR A 55 9.17 -12.60 -9.94
CA TYR A 55 9.28 -13.85 -9.19
C TYR A 55 7.95 -14.35 -8.64
N PHE A 56 7.04 -13.43 -8.31
CA PHE A 56 5.72 -13.80 -7.78
C PHE A 56 4.72 -14.14 -8.88
N TYR A 57 4.84 -13.50 -10.05
CA TYR A 57 3.91 -13.68 -11.18
C TYR A 57 4.35 -12.89 -12.42
N THR A 58 4.00 -13.36 -13.62
CA THR A 58 4.17 -12.60 -14.87
C THR A 58 3.17 -11.43 -14.93
N ALA A 59 3.52 -10.31 -14.30
CA ALA A 59 2.65 -9.15 -14.22
C ALA A 59 2.36 -8.53 -15.60
N PRO A 60 1.12 -8.09 -15.87
CA PRO A 60 0.81 -7.35 -17.09
C PRO A 60 1.53 -6.01 -17.05
N LEU A 61 1.75 -5.43 -18.22
CA LEU A 61 2.51 -4.19 -18.35
C LEU A 61 1.93 -3.05 -17.50
N GLY A 62 0.60 -2.90 -17.50
CA GLY A 62 -0.10 -1.90 -16.68
C GLY A 62 0.17 -2.03 -15.19
N ARG A 63 0.16 -3.25 -14.64
CA ARG A 63 0.47 -3.49 -13.22
C ARG A 63 1.92 -3.17 -12.89
N THR A 64 2.83 -3.44 -13.82
CA THR A 64 4.26 -3.14 -13.67
C THR A 64 4.48 -1.62 -13.63
N PHE A 65 3.83 -0.87 -14.53
CA PHE A 65 3.89 0.59 -14.54
C PHE A 65 3.26 1.21 -13.29
N GLU A 66 2.06 0.75 -12.90
CA GLU A 66 1.40 1.20 -11.67
C GLU A 66 2.32 0.99 -10.45
N SER A 67 2.91 -0.20 -10.32
CA SER A 67 3.82 -0.53 -9.22
C SER A 67 5.06 0.38 -9.23
N LEU A 68 5.63 0.68 -10.39
CA LEU A 68 6.77 1.59 -10.53
C LEU A 68 6.44 3.00 -10.05
N ILE A 69 5.29 3.53 -10.46
CA ILE A 69 4.81 4.87 -10.07
C ILE A 69 4.59 4.91 -8.56
N VAL A 70 3.87 3.92 -8.02
CA VAL A 70 3.58 3.84 -6.59
C VAL A 70 4.86 3.72 -5.75
N GLN A 71 5.84 2.93 -6.18
CA GLN A 71 7.15 2.84 -5.52
C GLN A 71 7.88 4.19 -5.49
N HIS A 72 7.83 4.95 -6.59
CA HIS A 72 8.42 6.29 -6.62
C HIS A 72 7.74 7.23 -5.62
N LEU A 73 6.40 7.26 -5.63
CA LEU A 73 5.61 8.10 -4.72
C LEU A 73 5.77 7.69 -3.26
N TYR A 74 5.92 6.40 -2.98
CA TYR A 74 6.21 5.87 -1.64
C TYR A 74 7.53 6.40 -1.10
N ARG A 75 8.61 6.31 -1.90
CA ARG A 75 9.91 6.88 -1.52
C ARG A 75 9.85 8.39 -1.32
N TYR A 76 9.10 9.09 -2.18
CA TYR A 76 8.88 10.53 -2.04
C TYR A 76 8.13 10.89 -0.75
N ALA A 77 7.03 10.18 -0.46
CA ALA A 77 6.21 10.40 0.72
C ALA A 77 6.99 10.16 2.01
N ILE A 78 7.79 9.08 2.09
CA ILE A 78 8.67 8.82 3.24
C ILE A 78 9.63 9.99 3.46
N ARG A 79 10.33 10.45 2.41
CA ARG A 79 11.31 11.55 2.51
C ARG A 79 10.69 12.86 2.95
N ARG A 80 9.39 13.06 2.70
CA ARG A 80 8.65 14.28 3.04
C ARG A 80 7.75 14.14 4.27
N PHE A 81 7.73 12.96 4.90
CA PHE A 81 6.81 12.65 5.99
C PHE A 81 5.34 12.88 5.60
N TYR A 82 4.97 12.45 4.40
CA TYR A 82 3.60 12.50 3.89
C TYR A 82 2.93 11.12 4.00
N GLU A 83 1.60 11.13 4.06
CA GLU A 83 0.81 9.91 3.96
C GLU A 83 0.54 9.59 2.48
N LEU A 84 0.58 8.31 2.15
CA LEU A 84 0.29 7.80 0.82
C LEU A 84 -0.89 6.84 0.88
N TYR A 85 -1.87 7.07 0.02
CA TYR A 85 -3.07 6.24 -0.11
C TYR A 85 -3.26 5.83 -1.56
N TYR A 86 -4.01 4.75 -1.76
CA TYR A 86 -4.62 4.49 -3.05
C TYR A 86 -6.10 4.85 -2.99
N TRP A 87 -6.69 5.15 -4.13
CA TRP A 87 -8.13 5.27 -4.28
C TRP A 87 -8.55 4.53 -5.56
N SER A 88 -9.71 3.90 -5.51
CA SER A 88 -10.29 3.15 -6.62
C SER A 88 -11.80 3.22 -6.46
N SER A 89 -12.51 3.65 -7.50
CA SER A 89 -13.93 3.32 -7.63
C SER A 89 -14.05 1.96 -8.33
N GLU A 90 -15.22 1.32 -8.20
CA GLU A 90 -15.45 -0.11 -8.48
C GLU A 90 -14.99 -0.57 -9.89
N ASP A 91 -14.86 0.35 -10.87
CA ASP A 91 -14.41 0.08 -12.25
C ASP A 91 -13.36 1.08 -12.80
N SER A 92 -12.72 1.90 -11.96
CA SER A 92 -11.80 2.97 -12.42
C SER A 92 -10.32 2.59 -12.41
N GLU A 93 -9.50 3.42 -13.08
CA GLU A 93 -8.07 3.48 -12.83
C GLU A 93 -7.78 3.73 -11.34
N ILE A 94 -6.65 3.21 -10.87
CA ILE A 94 -6.21 3.43 -9.50
C ILE A 94 -5.47 4.75 -9.41
N ASP A 95 -6.03 5.65 -8.61
CA ASP A 95 -5.38 6.90 -8.25
C ASP A 95 -4.51 6.73 -7.01
N VAL A 96 -3.44 7.52 -6.95
CA VAL A 96 -2.54 7.58 -5.80
C VAL A 96 -2.65 8.96 -5.16
N ILE A 97 -2.96 9.00 -3.88
CA ILE A 97 -3.19 10.24 -3.13
C ILE A 97 -2.03 10.45 -2.17
N ILE A 98 -1.36 11.60 -2.29
CA ILE A 98 -0.36 12.08 -1.34
C ILE A 98 -0.99 13.14 -0.46
N LYS A 99 -0.93 12.95 0.85
CA LYS A 99 -1.48 13.88 1.84
C LYS A 99 -0.38 14.39 2.75
N MET A 100 -0.27 15.71 2.86
CA MET A 100 0.63 16.34 3.82
C MET A 100 0.13 16.08 5.23
N VAL A 101 1.00 15.55 6.08
CA VAL A 101 0.71 15.43 7.51
C VAL A 101 0.75 16.84 8.08
N LYS A 102 -0.39 17.33 8.58
CA LYS A 102 -0.41 18.58 9.35
C LYS A 102 0.39 18.36 10.63
N ARG A 103 1.62 18.87 10.67
CA ARG A 103 2.32 19.07 11.93
C ARG A 103 1.60 20.19 12.66
N PHE A 104 0.93 19.88 13.76
CA PHE A 104 0.59 20.90 14.74
C PHE A 104 1.92 21.52 15.20
N SER A 105 2.07 22.83 15.03
CA SER A 105 3.16 23.56 15.67
C SER A 105 2.97 23.41 17.17
N LEU A 106 3.77 22.55 17.80
CA LEU A 106 3.95 22.52 19.25
C LEU A 106 4.97 23.58 19.67
N TYR A 107 4.87 24.79 19.12
CA TYR A 107 5.49 25.99 19.67
C TYR A 107 4.56 27.16 19.32
N GLY A 108 4.04 27.78 20.38
CA GLY A 108 3.41 29.10 20.33
C GLY A 108 4.44 30.21 20.26
#